data_AF-A0A9D1ZWV4-F1
#
_entry.id   AF-A0A9D1ZWV4-F1
#
_cell.length_a   1.000
_cell.length_b   1.000
_cell.length_c   1.000
_cell.angle_alpha   90.00
_cell.angle_beta   90.00
_cell.angle_gamma   90.00
#
_symmetry.space_group_name_H-M   'P 1'
#
loop_
_entity.id
_entity.type
_entity.pdbx_description
1 polymer ?
#
loop_
_entity_poly.entity_id
_entity_poly.type
_entity_poly.pdbx_seq_one_letter_code
_entity_poly.pdbx_strand_id
1 'polypeptide(L)'
;MNGRDLSGISQKEFEKQQHILDVEKWLASERKGRDLCGTMTWCAYCVKAEQYPCAKAKLREQMEKAMDEIVDELVQKEMARSRGNRASDDRAEAEKENSAAMCEIAEDEIAAEDLARETEKSVPEGYEYVIRYRRTFKSKLIQSSRLQELYTGIKNAVLGLSGVRSRMCHASENFRVGEKKIAKLAAGSNKIWLYLALDPHECAERGFRVQDVSETRTHRETPARFKITGSRSLKKAKELLDMLAEAHSLANVGCIYTDFHYPYKTDEELAAEGLIKPYPALVKIKPKK
;
A
#
# COMPACT_ATOMS: atom_id res chain seq x y z
N MET A 1 -15.64 -33.23 2.18
CA MET A 1 -15.93 -33.29 3.62
C MET A 1 -14.63 -33.64 4.33
N ASN A 2 -13.86 -32.62 4.72
CA ASN A 2 -12.60 -32.84 5.43
C ASN A 2 -12.93 -33.18 6.88
N GLY A 3 -13.12 -34.47 7.15
CA GLY A 3 -13.22 -34.98 8.51
C GLY A 3 -11.89 -34.77 9.21
N ARG A 4 -11.75 -33.65 9.93
CA ARG A 4 -10.70 -33.45 10.91
C ARG A 4 -10.83 -34.60 11.92
N ASP A 5 -9.76 -35.39 12.06
CA ASP A 5 -9.78 -36.67 12.78
C ASP A 5 -10.22 -36.48 14.24
N LEU A 6 -11.33 -37.12 14.62
CA LEU A 6 -11.92 -37.08 15.96
C LEU A 6 -11.57 -38.34 16.78
N SER A 7 -10.61 -39.15 16.30
CA SER A 7 -10.24 -40.44 16.90
C SER A 7 -9.68 -40.35 18.33
N GLY A 8 -9.19 -39.18 18.75
CA GLY A 8 -8.56 -38.96 20.05
C GLY A 8 -9.50 -38.83 21.26
N ILE A 9 -10.83 -38.76 21.06
CA ILE A 9 -11.82 -38.57 22.13
C ILE A 9 -12.72 -39.79 22.25
N SER A 10 -12.90 -40.28 23.48
CA SER A 10 -13.72 -41.46 23.73
C SER A 10 -15.20 -41.23 23.40
N GLN A 11 -15.91 -42.26 22.93
CA GLN A 11 -17.35 -42.18 22.67
C GLN A 11 -18.17 -41.76 23.91
N LYS A 12 -17.75 -42.19 25.10
CA LYS A 12 -18.40 -41.82 26.37
C LYS A 12 -18.33 -40.33 26.66
N GLU A 13 -17.28 -39.65 26.18
CA GLU A 13 -17.12 -38.21 26.35
C GLU A 13 -18.08 -37.45 25.43
N PHE A 14 -18.20 -37.89 24.17
CA PHE A 14 -19.18 -37.33 23.25
C PHE A 14 -20.63 -37.54 23.71
N GLU A 15 -20.92 -38.69 24.31
CA GLU A 15 -22.23 -39.00 24.88
C GLU A 15 -22.62 -38.03 26.00
N LYS A 16 -21.73 -37.84 27.00
CA LYS A 16 -21.94 -36.89 28.09
C LYS A 16 -22.12 -35.47 27.58
N GLN A 17 -21.26 -35.05 26.65
CA GLN A 17 -21.33 -33.71 26.08
C GLN A 17 -22.61 -33.49 25.26
N GLN A 18 -23.05 -34.50 24.51
CA GLN A 18 -24.31 -34.45 23.76
C GLN A 18 -25.50 -34.31 24.70
N HIS A 19 -25.54 -35.08 25.79
CA HIS A 19 -26.61 -34.99 26.79
C HIS A 19 -26.70 -33.58 27.41
N ILE A 20 -25.56 -32.98 27.77
CA ILE A 20 -25.52 -31.60 28.28
C ILE A 20 -26.09 -30.62 27.24
N LEU A 21 -25.62 -30.72 25.98
CA LEU A 21 -26.06 -29.83 24.91
C LEU A 21 -27.55 -29.98 24.60
N ASP A 22 -28.09 -31.19 24.69
CA ASP A 22 -29.51 -31.43 24.44
C ASP A 22 -30.38 -30.80 25.54
N VAL A 23 -29.98 -30.91 26.81
CA VAL A 23 -30.65 -30.23 27.93
C VAL A 23 -30.57 -28.71 27.79
N GLU A 24 -29.38 -28.17 27.51
CA GLU A 24 -29.17 -26.72 27.33
C GLU A 24 -29.99 -26.17 26.17
N LYS A 25 -29.98 -26.86 25.02
CA LYS A 25 -30.76 -26.48 23.84
C LYS A 25 -32.25 -26.53 24.13
N TRP A 26 -32.72 -27.57 24.83
CA TRP A 26 -34.13 -27.69 25.20
C TRP A 26 -34.57 -26.53 26.10
N LEU A 27 -33.83 -26.24 27.19
CA LEU A 27 -34.12 -25.11 28.08
C LEU A 27 -34.03 -23.75 27.38
N ALA A 28 -33.15 -23.61 26.38
CA ALA A 28 -33.06 -22.40 25.57
C ALA A 28 -34.26 -22.25 24.61
N SER A 29 -34.71 -23.34 24.00
CA SER A 29 -35.90 -23.37 23.14
C SER A 29 -37.18 -23.05 23.93
N GLU A 30 -37.34 -23.65 25.12
CA GLU A 30 -38.46 -23.39 26.03
C GLU A 30 -38.53 -21.90 26.40
N ARG A 31 -37.40 -21.31 26.80
CA ARG A 31 -37.34 -19.86 27.13
C ARG A 31 -37.68 -18.94 25.96
N LYS A 32 -37.37 -19.35 24.73
CA LYS A 32 -37.65 -18.56 23.51
C LYS A 32 -38.99 -18.89 22.86
N GLY A 33 -39.73 -19.89 23.36
CA GLY A 33 -41.01 -20.34 22.81
C GLY A 33 -40.93 -20.88 21.38
N ARG A 34 -39.75 -21.32 20.92
CA ARG A 34 -39.54 -21.89 19.58
C ARG A 34 -38.29 -22.76 19.53
N ASP A 35 -38.27 -23.73 18.61
CA ASP A 35 -37.09 -24.60 18.41
C ASP A 35 -35.87 -23.80 17.93
N LEU A 36 -34.73 -24.02 18.58
CA LEU A 36 -33.43 -23.41 18.29
C LEU A 36 -32.45 -24.39 17.65
N CYS A 37 -32.90 -25.60 17.29
CA CYS A 37 -32.10 -26.50 16.49
C CYS A 37 -31.70 -25.81 15.17
N GLY A 38 -30.39 -25.77 14.88
CA GLY A 38 -29.85 -25.09 13.71
C GLY A 38 -29.40 -23.65 13.93
N THR A 39 -29.71 -23.02 15.08
CA THR A 39 -29.37 -21.61 15.32
C THR A 39 -28.10 -21.39 16.16
N MET A 40 -27.53 -22.45 16.75
CA MET A 40 -26.31 -22.33 17.55
C MET A 40 -25.08 -22.20 16.66
N THR A 41 -24.00 -21.61 17.18
CA THR A 41 -22.76 -21.36 16.39
C THR A 41 -22.16 -22.66 15.85
N TRP A 42 -22.19 -23.74 16.65
CA TRP A 42 -21.74 -25.05 16.22
C TRP A 42 -22.69 -25.77 15.26
N CYS A 43 -23.93 -25.32 15.07
CA CYS A 43 -24.88 -26.01 14.18
C CYS A 43 -24.42 -26.04 12.72
N ALA A 44 -23.60 -25.08 12.29
CA ALA A 44 -23.00 -25.06 10.95
C ALA A 44 -22.08 -26.27 10.69
N TYR A 45 -21.50 -26.86 11.74
CA TYR A 45 -20.57 -27.99 11.67
C TYR A 45 -21.23 -29.34 12.01
N CYS A 46 -22.56 -29.34 12.15
CA CYS A 46 -23.35 -30.50 12.55
C CYS A 46 -23.60 -31.44 11.38
N VAL A 47 -23.20 -32.70 11.54
CA VAL A 47 -23.48 -33.78 10.60
C VAL A 47 -24.55 -34.66 11.23
N LYS A 48 -25.81 -34.45 10.86
CA LYS A 48 -26.98 -35.12 11.48
C LYS A 48 -26.92 -36.66 11.42
N ALA A 49 -26.21 -37.22 10.43
CA ALA A 49 -26.09 -38.66 10.23
C ALA A 49 -25.09 -39.34 11.18
N GLU A 50 -24.32 -38.58 11.97
CA GLU A 50 -23.32 -39.14 12.88
C GLU A 50 -23.87 -39.36 14.29
N GLN A 51 -23.29 -40.32 15.02
CA GLN A 51 -23.52 -40.43 16.46
C GLN A 51 -22.99 -39.19 17.19
N TYR A 52 -23.79 -38.65 18.10
CA TYR A 52 -23.53 -37.43 18.90
C TYR A 52 -23.23 -36.20 18.03
N PRO A 53 -24.16 -35.81 17.14
CA PRO A 53 -23.89 -34.88 16.05
C PRO A 53 -23.63 -33.45 16.55
N CYS A 54 -24.27 -33.02 17.64
CA CYS A 54 -24.06 -31.67 18.20
C CYS A 54 -22.76 -31.58 19.00
N ALA A 55 -22.41 -32.62 19.76
CA ALA A 55 -21.16 -32.67 20.52
C ALA A 55 -19.94 -32.64 19.59
N LYS A 56 -19.96 -33.44 18.52
CA LYS A 56 -18.92 -33.42 17.48
C LYS A 56 -18.85 -32.10 16.73
N ALA A 57 -20.00 -31.47 16.46
CA ALA A 57 -20.04 -30.16 15.82
C ALA A 57 -19.39 -29.07 16.69
N LYS A 58 -19.67 -29.06 17.99
CA LYS A 58 -19.08 -28.12 18.96
C LYS A 58 -17.56 -28.29 19.03
N LEU A 59 -17.09 -29.53 19.00
CA LEU A 59 -15.67 -29.82 18.96
C LEU A 59 -15.00 -29.36 17.65
N ARG A 60 -15.63 -29.58 16.49
CA ARG A 60 -15.12 -29.08 15.20
C ARG A 60 -14.98 -27.56 15.18
N GLU A 61 -15.97 -26.85 15.72
CA GLU A 61 -15.93 -25.41 15.88
C GLU A 61 -14.77 -24.98 16.81
N GLN A 62 -14.60 -25.66 17.95
CA GLN A 62 -13.50 -25.38 18.88
C GLN A 62 -12.12 -25.62 18.24
N MET A 63 -11.95 -26.70 17.49
CA MET A 63 -10.71 -27.00 16.77
C MET A 63 -10.40 -25.96 15.68
N GLU A 64 -11.43 -25.46 14.98
CA GLU A 64 -11.24 -24.39 13.99
C GLU A 64 -10.78 -23.09 14.65
N LYS A 65 -11.46 -22.68 15.72
CA LYS A 65 -11.08 -21.49 16.50
C LYS A 65 -9.66 -21.59 17.05
N ALA A 66 -9.29 -22.74 17.62
CA ALA A 66 -7.95 -22.96 18.11
C ALA A 66 -6.89 -22.92 16.98
N MET A 67 -7.22 -23.41 15.77
CA MET A 67 -6.33 -23.32 14.62
C MET A 67 -6.15 -21.88 14.16
N ASP A 68 -7.24 -21.11 14.08
CA ASP A 68 -7.21 -19.69 13.71
C ASP A 68 -6.40 -18.87 14.73
N GLU A 69 -6.56 -19.15 16.03
CA GLU A 69 -5.77 -18.53 17.10
C GLU A 69 -4.27 -18.86 16.98
N ILE A 70 -3.91 -20.10 16.67
CA ILE A 70 -2.51 -20.51 16.44
C ILE A 70 -1.92 -19.80 15.22
N VAL A 71 -2.70 -19.69 14.13
CA VAL A 71 -2.30 -18.97 12.92
C VAL A 71 -2.09 -17.49 13.22
N ASP A 72 -3.01 -16.86 13.96
CA ASP A 72 -2.88 -15.46 14.38
C ASP A 72 -1.66 -15.25 15.29
N GLU A 73 -1.39 -16.16 16.23
CA GLU A 73 -0.19 -16.11 17.07
C GLU A 73 1.10 -16.25 16.23
N LEU A 74 1.13 -17.13 15.24
CA LEU A 74 2.27 -17.31 14.33
C LEU A 74 2.50 -16.04 13.51
N VAL A 75 1.45 -15.46 12.95
CA VAL A 75 1.50 -14.18 12.21
C VAL A 75 2.00 -13.06 13.13
N GLN A 76 1.51 -12.98 14.37
CA GLN A 76 1.95 -11.98 15.33
C GLN A 76 3.42 -12.15 15.75
N LYS A 77 3.87 -13.39 15.99
CA LYS A 77 5.28 -13.70 16.31
C LYS A 77 6.20 -13.36 15.14
N GLU A 78 5.78 -13.63 13.91
CA GLU A 78 6.53 -13.29 12.70
C GLU A 78 6.57 -11.77 12.45
N MET A 79 5.46 -11.06 12.72
CA MET A 79 5.41 -9.60 12.73
C MET A 79 6.29 -8.97 13.82
N ALA A 80 6.35 -9.56 15.02
CA ALA A 80 7.17 -9.09 16.13
C ALA A 80 8.68 -9.31 15.88
N ARG A 81 9.04 -10.48 15.34
CA ARG A 81 10.41 -10.79 14.90
C ARG A 81 10.87 -9.85 13.78
N SER A 82 9.94 -9.47 12.89
CA SER A 82 10.18 -8.47 11.85
C SER A 82 10.31 -7.04 12.40
N ARG A 83 9.72 -6.73 13.56
CA ARG A 83 9.75 -5.39 14.20
C ARG A 83 11.01 -5.16 15.05
N GLY A 84 11.53 -6.18 15.71
CA GLY A 84 12.70 -6.08 16.61
C GLY A 84 14.01 -5.66 15.91
N ASN A 85 14.20 -6.05 14.64
CA ASN A 85 15.37 -5.68 13.85
C ASN A 85 15.19 -4.39 13.01
N ARG A 86 13.96 -3.92 12.80
CA ARG A 86 13.66 -2.85 11.80
C ARG A 86 13.43 -1.46 12.38
N ALA A 87 13.12 -1.31 13.66
CA ALA A 87 12.73 -0.01 14.23
C ALA A 87 13.87 1.03 14.27
N SER A 88 15.14 0.59 14.34
CA SER A 88 16.31 1.48 14.30
C SER A 88 16.72 1.87 12.88
N ASP A 89 16.67 0.92 11.93
CA ASP A 89 17.13 1.14 10.55
C ASP A 89 16.06 1.83 9.67
N ASP A 90 14.78 1.45 9.74
CA ASP A 90 13.71 2.04 8.91
C ASP A 90 13.47 3.53 9.22
N ARG A 91 13.67 3.95 10.48
CA ARG A 91 13.54 5.37 10.88
C ARG A 91 14.72 6.18 10.38
N ALA A 92 15.93 5.67 10.53
CA ALA A 92 17.14 6.32 10.03
C ALA A 92 17.18 6.39 8.49
N GLU A 93 16.67 5.38 7.81
CA GLU A 93 16.63 5.30 6.34
C GLU A 93 15.49 6.13 5.75
N ALA A 94 14.32 6.18 6.41
CA ALA A 94 13.24 7.10 6.05
C ALA A 94 13.61 8.57 6.35
N GLU A 95 14.31 8.85 7.45
CA GLU A 95 14.84 10.19 7.75
C GLU A 95 15.95 10.57 6.77
N LYS A 96 16.80 9.63 6.33
CA LYS A 96 17.80 9.86 5.27
C LYS A 96 17.18 10.02 3.89
N GLU A 97 16.16 9.25 3.50
CA GLU A 97 15.45 9.42 2.22
C GLU A 97 14.65 10.72 2.21
N ASN A 98 14.00 11.07 3.32
CA ASN A 98 13.28 12.33 3.45
C ASN A 98 14.24 13.51 3.54
N SER A 99 15.39 13.38 4.22
CA SER A 99 16.48 14.35 4.22
C SER A 99 17.15 14.47 2.85
N ALA A 100 17.34 13.38 2.11
CA ALA A 100 17.92 13.38 0.78
C ALA A 100 16.97 14.01 -0.25
N ALA A 101 15.68 13.71 -0.19
CA ALA A 101 14.67 14.36 -1.02
C ALA A 101 14.47 15.83 -0.60
N MET A 102 14.50 16.13 0.71
CA MET A 102 14.51 17.51 1.19
C MET A 102 15.82 18.22 0.80
N CYS A 103 16.95 17.53 0.71
CA CYS A 103 18.23 18.05 0.24
C CYS A 103 18.24 18.25 -1.28
N GLU A 104 17.67 17.36 -2.10
CA GLU A 104 17.54 17.62 -3.55
C GLU A 104 16.58 18.79 -3.82
N ILE A 105 15.47 18.87 -3.07
CA ILE A 105 14.57 20.04 -3.11
C ILE A 105 15.29 21.28 -2.55
N ALA A 106 16.10 21.14 -1.51
CA ALA A 106 16.88 22.22 -0.91
C ALA A 106 18.13 22.59 -1.71
N GLU A 107 18.68 21.75 -2.58
CA GLU A 107 19.83 22.04 -3.45
C GLU A 107 19.35 22.77 -4.71
N ASP A 108 18.22 22.33 -5.29
CA ASP A 108 17.50 23.10 -6.31
C ASP A 108 16.99 24.45 -5.73
N GLU A 109 16.59 24.48 -4.45
CA GLU A 109 16.21 25.70 -3.75
C GLU A 109 17.41 26.53 -3.29
N ILE A 110 18.54 25.99 -2.82
CA ILE A 110 19.77 26.74 -2.48
C ILE A 110 20.37 27.31 -3.76
N ALA A 111 20.32 26.64 -4.90
CA ALA A 111 20.68 27.25 -6.18
C ALA A 111 19.75 28.44 -6.55
N ALA A 112 18.47 28.39 -6.15
CA ALA A 112 17.51 29.49 -6.35
C ALA A 112 17.55 30.56 -5.23
N GLU A 113 17.99 30.19 -4.04
CA GLU A 113 17.98 30.95 -2.79
C GLU A 113 19.35 31.57 -2.52
N ASP A 114 20.48 30.99 -2.95
CA ASP A 114 21.78 31.67 -3.06
C ASP A 114 21.76 32.75 -4.17
N LEU A 115 20.95 32.56 -5.21
CA LEU A 115 20.59 33.65 -6.13
C LEU A 115 19.80 34.78 -5.45
N ALA A 116 19.18 34.52 -4.30
CA ALA A 116 18.34 35.45 -3.54
C ALA A 116 18.98 35.98 -2.24
N ARG A 117 19.96 35.26 -1.65
CA ARG A 117 20.59 35.55 -0.35
C ARG A 117 21.84 36.41 -0.45
N GLU A 118 22.46 36.51 -1.62
CA GLU A 118 23.51 37.53 -1.87
C GLU A 118 22.94 38.97 -1.89
N THR A 119 21.63 39.11 -1.68
CA THR A 119 20.97 40.39 -1.63
C THR A 119 20.09 40.51 -0.37
N GLU A 120 20.67 41.08 0.69
CA GLU A 120 19.98 42.06 1.56
C GLU A 120 19.52 43.32 0.76
N LYS A 121 19.38 43.20 -0.57
CA LYS A 121 19.14 44.30 -1.48
C LYS A 121 17.71 44.16 -2.01
N SER A 122 17.01 45.29 -1.99
CA SER A 122 15.79 45.58 -2.74
C SER A 122 15.55 44.63 -3.92
N VAL A 123 14.32 44.12 -4.04
CA VAL A 123 13.86 43.33 -5.20
C VAL A 123 14.41 43.94 -6.49
N PRO A 124 15.23 43.21 -7.27
CA PRO A 124 15.80 43.74 -8.51
C PRO A 124 14.70 44.22 -9.46
N GLU A 125 14.93 45.35 -10.13
CA GLU A 125 13.96 45.93 -11.05
C GLU A 125 13.57 44.92 -12.15
N GLY A 126 12.26 44.69 -12.31
CA GLY A 126 11.73 43.66 -13.20
C GLY A 126 11.51 42.27 -12.57
N TYR A 127 11.62 42.14 -11.25
CA TYR A 127 11.25 40.94 -10.49
C TYR A 127 10.16 41.24 -9.45
N GLU A 128 9.37 40.23 -9.09
CA GLU A 128 8.36 40.29 -8.04
C GLU A 128 8.37 39.02 -7.18
N TYR A 129 7.92 39.12 -5.93
CA TYR A 129 7.67 37.94 -5.11
C TYR A 129 6.28 37.37 -5.40
N VAL A 130 6.22 36.07 -5.69
CA VAL A 130 4.97 35.33 -5.81
C VAL A 130 4.94 34.17 -4.82
N ILE A 131 3.75 33.85 -4.31
CA ILE A 131 3.56 32.67 -3.46
C ILE A 131 3.53 31.43 -4.35
N ARG A 132 4.43 30.48 -4.06
CA ARG A 132 4.44 29.13 -4.63
C ARG A 132 4.09 28.12 -3.54
N TYR A 133 3.76 26.90 -3.93
CA TYR A 133 3.37 25.84 -3.01
C TYR A 133 4.29 24.62 -3.16
N ARG A 134 4.87 24.17 -2.05
CA ARG A 134 5.46 22.83 -1.96
C ARG A 134 4.32 21.84 -1.86
N ARG A 135 4.16 21.02 -2.90
CA ARG A 135 3.04 20.07 -3.04
C ARG A 135 3.49 18.64 -2.78
N THR A 136 2.71 17.92 -2.00
CA THR A 136 2.91 16.49 -1.76
C THR A 136 2.44 15.63 -2.93
N PHE A 137 2.82 14.36 -2.95
CA PHE A 137 2.33 13.36 -3.89
C PHE A 137 0.80 13.28 -3.82
N LYS A 138 0.26 13.14 -2.60
CA LYS A 138 -1.17 13.06 -2.34
C LYS A 138 -1.91 14.33 -2.79
N SER A 139 -1.38 15.53 -2.52
CA SER A 139 -2.02 16.77 -2.94
C SER A 139 -2.13 16.88 -4.46
N LYS A 140 -1.08 16.47 -5.19
CA LYS A 140 -1.09 16.44 -6.66
C LYS A 140 -2.13 15.47 -7.22
N LEU A 141 -2.31 14.30 -6.58
CA LEU A 141 -3.37 13.36 -6.95
C LEU A 141 -4.77 13.97 -6.71
N ILE A 142 -5.01 14.52 -5.52
CA ILE A 142 -6.31 15.12 -5.15
C ILE A 142 -6.75 16.19 -6.17
N GLN A 143 -5.83 17.04 -6.63
CA GLN A 143 -6.15 18.14 -7.54
C GLN A 143 -6.20 17.77 -9.03
N SER A 144 -6.00 16.50 -9.41
CA SER A 144 -5.97 16.10 -10.81
C SER A 144 -6.65 14.76 -11.06
N SER A 145 -7.86 14.79 -11.62
CA SER A 145 -8.60 13.58 -12.03
C SER A 145 -7.78 12.67 -12.94
N ARG A 146 -7.08 13.24 -13.94
CA ARG A 146 -6.18 12.51 -14.83
C ARG A 146 -5.08 11.77 -14.08
N LEU A 147 -4.48 12.39 -13.06
CA LEU A 147 -3.48 11.70 -12.25
C LEU A 147 -4.11 10.57 -11.43
N GLN A 148 -5.33 10.75 -10.90
CA GLN A 148 -6.04 9.70 -10.17
C GLN A 148 -6.35 8.49 -11.06
N GLU A 149 -6.81 8.69 -12.29
CA GLU A 149 -7.06 7.59 -13.24
C GLU A 149 -5.78 6.78 -13.53
N LEU A 150 -4.68 7.49 -13.83
CA LEU A 150 -3.38 6.86 -14.10
C LEU A 150 -2.84 6.14 -12.87
N TYR A 151 -2.99 6.76 -11.70
CA TYR A 151 -2.53 6.25 -10.42
C TYR A 151 -3.31 5.00 -10.02
N THR A 152 -4.63 5.01 -10.12
CA THR A 152 -5.48 3.85 -9.87
C THR A 152 -5.10 2.69 -10.78
N GLY A 153 -4.90 2.96 -12.07
CA GLY A 153 -4.54 1.93 -13.05
C GLY A 153 -3.17 1.29 -12.81
N ILE A 154 -2.16 2.08 -12.44
CA ILE A 154 -0.80 1.57 -12.20
C ILE A 154 -0.66 0.95 -10.80
N LYS A 155 -1.27 1.55 -9.76
CA LYS A 155 -1.16 1.05 -8.38
C LYS A 155 -1.80 -0.32 -8.24
N ASN A 156 -2.98 -0.55 -8.82
CA ASN A 156 -3.57 -1.89 -8.85
C ASN A 156 -2.68 -2.91 -9.56
N ALA A 157 -2.00 -2.52 -10.66
CA ALA A 157 -1.09 -3.42 -11.35
C ALA A 157 0.14 -3.78 -10.50
N VAL A 158 0.75 -2.80 -9.82
CA VAL A 158 1.90 -3.05 -8.93
C VAL A 158 1.49 -3.91 -7.72
N LEU A 159 0.31 -3.66 -7.14
CA LEU A 159 -0.22 -4.43 -6.01
C LEU A 159 -0.69 -5.84 -6.40
N GLY A 160 -0.78 -6.16 -7.70
CA GLY A 160 -1.04 -7.51 -8.19
C GLY A 160 0.18 -8.43 -8.16
N LEU A 161 1.37 -7.88 -7.93
CA LEU A 161 2.60 -8.65 -7.80
C LEU A 161 2.75 -9.22 -6.38
N SER A 162 3.16 -10.48 -6.27
CA SER A 162 3.27 -11.20 -5.01
C SER A 162 4.26 -10.54 -4.04
N GLY A 163 3.86 -10.39 -2.79
CA GLY A 163 4.74 -9.91 -1.72
C GLY A 163 5.03 -8.40 -1.76
N VAL A 164 4.38 -7.65 -2.66
CA VAL A 164 4.57 -6.20 -2.75
C VAL A 164 3.85 -5.47 -1.62
N ARG A 165 4.59 -4.62 -0.92
CA ARG A 165 4.08 -3.69 0.09
C ARG A 165 4.23 -2.26 -0.43
N SER A 166 3.17 -1.46 -0.28
CA SER A 166 3.20 -0.04 -0.64
C SER A 166 3.36 0.85 0.59
N ARG A 167 4.14 1.93 0.45
CA ARG A 167 4.25 3.02 1.44
C ARG A 167 4.25 4.37 0.75
N MET A 168 3.24 5.20 1.06
CA MET A 168 3.17 6.57 0.59
C MET A 168 4.00 7.51 1.48
N CYS A 169 4.80 8.37 0.85
CA CYS A 169 5.62 9.41 1.44
C CYS A 169 5.16 10.78 0.92
N HIS A 170 5.71 11.88 1.47
CA HIS A 170 5.35 13.23 1.02
C HIS A 170 5.62 13.46 -0.47
N ALA A 171 6.69 12.91 -1.04
CA ALA A 171 7.08 13.16 -2.44
C ALA A 171 6.66 12.07 -3.44
N SER A 172 6.45 10.84 -2.97
CA SER A 172 6.24 9.65 -3.81
C SER A 172 5.57 8.52 -3.05
N GLU A 173 5.16 7.47 -3.75
CA GLU A 173 4.80 6.19 -3.16
C GLU A 173 5.81 5.12 -3.57
N ASN A 174 6.33 4.38 -2.59
CA ASN A 174 7.36 3.38 -2.77
C ASN A 174 6.78 1.98 -2.61
N PHE A 175 7.24 1.05 -3.45
CA PHE A 175 6.81 -0.35 -3.47
C PHE A 175 8.01 -1.24 -3.19
N ARG A 176 7.90 -2.10 -2.18
CA ARG A 176 8.98 -2.96 -1.71
C ARG A 176 8.53 -4.41 -1.65
N VAL A 177 9.48 -5.32 -1.91
CA VAL A 177 9.34 -6.76 -1.64
C VAL A 177 10.44 -7.13 -0.65
N GLY A 178 10.04 -7.55 0.55
CA GLY A 178 10.99 -7.67 1.66
C GLY A 178 11.65 -6.32 1.96
N GLU A 179 12.97 -6.27 1.81
CA GLU A 179 13.79 -5.06 2.02
C GLU A 179 14.09 -4.29 0.73
N LYS A 180 13.90 -4.93 -0.44
CA LYS A 180 14.25 -4.33 -1.74
C LYS A 180 13.16 -3.43 -2.26
N LYS A 181 13.51 -2.20 -2.67
CA LYS A 181 12.62 -1.29 -3.41
C LYS A 181 12.56 -1.73 -4.88
N ILE A 182 11.38 -2.18 -5.30
CA ILE A 182 11.18 -2.68 -6.67
C ILE A 182 10.60 -1.61 -7.60
N ALA A 183 9.82 -0.67 -7.06
CA ALA A 183 9.23 0.40 -7.82
C ALA A 183 8.95 1.65 -6.97
N LYS A 184 8.86 2.80 -7.63
CA LYS A 184 8.47 4.08 -7.01
C LYS A 184 7.58 4.86 -7.98
N LEU A 185 6.53 5.49 -7.46
CA LEU A 185 5.64 6.38 -8.20
C LEU A 185 5.79 7.81 -7.69
N ALA A 186 6.02 8.76 -8.60
CA ALA A 186 6.03 10.18 -8.29
C ALA A 186 5.11 10.96 -9.22
N ALA A 187 4.39 11.95 -8.68
CA ALA A 187 3.46 12.76 -9.44
C ALA A 187 4.14 14.06 -9.91
N GLY A 188 4.06 14.29 -11.22
CA GLY A 188 4.25 15.62 -11.83
C GLY A 188 2.93 16.38 -11.89
N SER A 189 2.86 17.41 -12.74
CA SER A 189 1.65 18.22 -12.90
C SER A 189 0.53 17.48 -13.66
N ASN A 190 0.89 16.71 -14.68
CA ASN A 190 -0.04 16.02 -15.58
C ASN A 190 0.45 14.62 -16.01
N LYS A 191 1.44 14.09 -15.30
CA LYS A 191 2.13 12.84 -15.58
C LYS A 191 2.52 12.15 -14.28
N ILE A 192 2.56 10.83 -14.31
CA ILE A 192 3.16 10.01 -13.25
C ILE A 192 4.49 9.49 -13.77
N TRP A 193 5.51 9.60 -12.94
CA TRP A 193 6.80 8.94 -13.14
C TRP A 193 6.78 7.60 -12.43
N LEU A 194 7.13 6.55 -13.17
CA LEU A 194 7.33 5.21 -12.66
C LEU A 194 8.84 4.93 -12.68
N TYR A 195 9.39 4.60 -11.53
CA TYR A 195 10.78 4.16 -11.37
C TYR A 195 10.76 2.67 -11.07
N LEU A 196 11.64 1.90 -11.70
CA LEU A 196 11.67 0.44 -11.62
C LEU A 196 13.07 -0.05 -11.31
N ALA A 197 13.16 -1.10 -10.50
CA ALA A 197 14.39 -1.87 -10.26
C ALA A 197 14.71 -2.77 -11.47
N LEU A 198 14.85 -2.16 -12.64
CA LEU A 198 15.21 -2.77 -13.91
C LEU A 198 16.43 -2.06 -14.48
N ASP A 199 17.21 -2.77 -15.29
CA ASP A 199 18.28 -2.16 -16.08
C ASP A 199 17.66 -1.26 -17.17
N PRO A 200 17.98 0.06 -17.20
CA PRO A 200 17.53 0.96 -18.26
C PRO A 200 17.95 0.52 -19.67
N HIS A 201 19.09 -0.15 -19.82
CA HIS A 201 19.58 -0.62 -21.11
C HIS A 201 18.72 -1.78 -21.66
N GLU A 202 18.44 -2.79 -20.83
CA GLU A 202 17.55 -3.90 -21.22
C GLU A 202 16.16 -3.40 -21.62
N CYS A 203 15.63 -2.42 -20.86
CA CYS A 203 14.36 -1.78 -21.19
C CYS A 203 14.39 -1.11 -22.58
N ALA A 204 15.49 -0.44 -22.93
CA ALA A 204 15.66 0.22 -24.22
C ALA A 204 15.73 -0.79 -25.38
N GLU A 205 16.43 -1.92 -25.20
CA GLU A 205 16.48 -3.01 -26.18
C GLU A 205 15.10 -3.62 -26.45
N ARG A 206 14.25 -3.73 -25.42
CA ARG A 206 12.85 -4.15 -25.58
C ARG A 206 11.93 -3.05 -26.13
N GLY A 207 12.46 -1.90 -26.55
CA GLY A 207 11.73 -0.82 -27.21
C GLY A 207 11.00 0.14 -26.27
N PHE A 208 11.31 0.13 -24.96
CA PHE A 208 10.77 1.08 -24.00
C PHE A 208 11.60 2.36 -23.97
N ARG A 209 10.92 3.51 -23.99
CA ARG A 209 11.56 4.81 -23.82
C ARG A 209 11.69 5.14 -22.33
N VAL A 210 12.65 4.49 -21.68
CA VAL A 210 13.05 4.77 -20.30
C VAL A 210 14.26 5.71 -20.26
N GLN A 211 14.46 6.37 -19.13
CA GLN A 211 15.63 7.16 -18.84
C GLN A 211 16.38 6.54 -17.66
N ASP A 212 17.70 6.43 -17.77
CA ASP A 212 18.54 6.07 -16.64
C ASP A 212 18.67 7.26 -15.66
N VAL A 213 18.39 6.99 -14.40
CA VAL A 213 18.53 7.94 -13.28
C VAL A 213 19.34 7.34 -12.11
N SER A 214 20.13 6.29 -12.38
CA SER A 214 20.97 5.59 -11.41
C SER A 214 21.99 6.49 -10.70
N GLU A 215 22.44 7.56 -11.35
CA GLU A 215 23.37 8.54 -10.77
C GLU A 215 22.80 9.20 -9.51
N THR A 216 21.49 9.42 -9.47
CA THR A 216 20.79 10.03 -8.35
C THR A 216 20.67 9.03 -7.19
N ARG A 217 21.22 9.37 -6.01
CA ARG A 217 21.24 8.48 -4.83
C ARG A 217 19.88 7.88 -4.50
N THR A 218 18.82 8.70 -4.55
CA THR A 218 17.45 8.30 -4.21
C THR A 218 16.82 7.32 -5.22
N HIS A 219 17.41 7.16 -6.41
CA HIS A 219 16.92 6.31 -7.50
C HIS A 219 17.86 5.15 -7.83
N ARG A 220 18.96 4.95 -7.10
CA ARG A 220 19.92 3.85 -7.34
C ARG A 220 19.28 2.47 -7.32
N GLU A 221 18.34 2.22 -6.41
CA GLU A 221 17.59 0.96 -6.33
C GLU A 221 16.54 0.81 -7.45
N THR A 222 16.13 1.92 -8.06
CA THR A 222 15.09 1.94 -9.11
C THR A 222 15.53 2.82 -10.29
N PRO A 223 16.59 2.41 -11.02
CA PRO A 223 17.29 3.29 -11.96
C PRO A 223 16.53 3.53 -13.27
N ALA A 224 15.61 2.66 -13.68
CA ALA A 224 14.82 2.85 -14.89
C ALA A 224 13.61 3.74 -14.64
N ARG A 225 13.63 4.97 -15.19
CA ARG A 225 12.51 5.93 -15.12
C ARG A 225 11.67 5.94 -16.38
N PHE A 226 10.38 5.69 -16.24
CA PHE A 226 9.37 5.72 -17.30
C PHE A 226 8.29 6.79 -17.05
N LYS A 227 7.82 7.41 -18.14
CA LYS A 227 6.83 8.50 -18.11
C LYS A 227 5.43 8.01 -18.48
N ILE A 228 4.49 8.15 -17.56
CA ILE A 228 3.07 7.83 -17.77
C ILE A 228 2.27 9.13 -17.95
N THR A 229 1.69 9.33 -19.12
CA THR A 229 0.86 10.51 -19.42
C THR A 229 -0.59 10.17 -19.74
N GLY A 230 -0.88 8.96 -20.23
CA GLY A 230 -2.22 8.56 -20.66
C GLY A 230 -2.35 7.03 -20.81
N SER A 231 -3.45 6.56 -21.38
CA SER A 231 -3.79 5.14 -21.47
C SER A 231 -2.75 4.30 -22.24
N ARG A 232 -2.20 4.83 -23.34
CA ARG A 232 -1.15 4.15 -24.12
C ARG A 232 0.14 3.96 -23.32
N SER A 233 0.60 5.00 -22.63
CA SER A 233 1.77 4.89 -21.76
C SER A 233 1.48 4.04 -20.51
N LEU A 234 0.26 4.06 -19.99
CA LEU A 234 -0.14 3.22 -18.87
C LEU A 234 -0.08 1.73 -19.26
N LYS A 235 -0.53 1.37 -20.47
CA LYS A 235 -0.38 0.01 -21.00
C LYS A 235 1.09 -0.41 -21.05
N LYS A 236 1.96 0.43 -21.61
CA LYS A 236 3.42 0.18 -21.62
C LYS A 236 4.03 0.09 -20.22
N ALA A 237 3.53 0.87 -19.26
CA ALA A 237 3.97 0.80 -17.88
C ALA A 237 3.60 -0.54 -17.23
N LYS A 238 2.45 -1.14 -17.59
CA LYS A 238 2.07 -2.49 -17.14
C LYS A 238 2.98 -3.56 -17.77
N GLU A 239 3.29 -3.45 -19.05
CA GLU A 239 4.26 -4.34 -19.73
C GLU A 239 5.65 -4.27 -19.07
N LEU A 240 6.08 -3.08 -18.62
CA LEU A 240 7.30 -2.92 -17.81
C LEU A 240 7.20 -3.57 -16.41
N LEU A 241 6.01 -3.61 -15.81
CA LEU A 241 5.81 -4.32 -14.53
C LEU A 241 5.82 -5.84 -14.72
N ASP A 242 5.37 -6.34 -15.86
CA ASP A 242 5.50 -7.76 -16.20
C ASP A 242 6.98 -8.14 -16.34
N MET A 243 7.79 -7.30 -17.01
CA MET A 243 9.25 -7.47 -17.06
C MET A 243 9.90 -7.40 -15.68
N LEU A 244 9.47 -6.47 -14.82
CA LEU A 244 9.92 -6.39 -13.42
C LEU A 244 9.58 -7.67 -12.66
N ALA A 245 8.39 -8.23 -12.87
CA ALA A 245 7.97 -9.45 -12.23
C ALA A 245 8.85 -10.64 -12.66
N GLU A 246 9.15 -10.77 -13.95
CA GLU A 246 10.09 -11.76 -14.49
C GLU A 246 11.48 -11.62 -13.85
N ALA A 247 12.04 -10.40 -13.87
CA ALA A 247 13.39 -10.13 -13.38
C ALA A 247 13.55 -10.42 -11.88
N HIS A 248 12.49 -10.21 -11.08
CA HIS A 248 12.50 -10.43 -9.63
C HIS A 248 11.80 -11.73 -9.20
N SER A 249 11.41 -12.59 -10.15
CA SER A 249 10.68 -13.85 -9.90
C SER A 249 9.41 -13.66 -9.05
N LEU A 250 8.67 -12.57 -9.29
CA LEU A 250 7.42 -12.25 -8.61
C LEU A 250 6.25 -12.86 -9.36
N ALA A 251 5.38 -13.59 -8.66
CA ALA A 251 4.15 -14.11 -9.25
C ALA A 251 3.11 -13.00 -9.37
N ASN A 252 2.38 -12.95 -10.49
CA ASN A 252 1.17 -12.14 -10.57
C ASN A 252 0.03 -12.89 -9.88
N VAL A 253 -0.30 -12.46 -8.66
CA VAL A 253 -1.36 -13.06 -7.82
C VAL A 253 -2.71 -12.39 -8.03
N GLY A 254 -2.79 -11.41 -8.95
CA GLY A 254 -3.93 -10.53 -9.09
C GLY A 254 -4.07 -9.56 -7.91
N CYS A 255 -4.99 -8.61 -8.04
CA CYS A 255 -5.33 -7.70 -6.96
C CYS A 255 -6.84 -7.60 -6.82
N ILE A 256 -7.31 -7.33 -5.60
CA ILE A 256 -8.66 -6.81 -5.42
C ILE A 256 -8.64 -5.38 -5.96
N TYR A 257 -9.32 -5.17 -7.09
CA TYR A 257 -9.40 -3.85 -7.70
C TYR A 257 -9.90 -2.83 -6.66
N THR A 258 -9.05 -1.86 -6.37
CA THR A 258 -9.36 -0.78 -5.44
C THR A 258 -9.37 0.54 -6.19
N ASP A 259 -10.44 1.31 -5.99
CA ASP A 259 -10.51 2.65 -6.54
C ASP A 259 -9.74 3.63 -5.65
N PHE A 260 -8.74 4.31 -6.22
CA PHE A 260 -7.89 5.27 -5.51
C PHE A 260 -8.20 6.74 -5.87
N HIS A 261 -9.42 7.02 -6.31
CA HIS A 261 -9.87 8.40 -6.49
C HIS A 261 -10.09 9.10 -5.14
N TYR A 262 -9.77 10.39 -5.11
CA TYR A 262 -9.99 11.29 -3.99
C TYR A 262 -10.91 12.43 -4.43
N PRO A 263 -11.83 12.89 -3.56
CA PRO A 263 -12.58 14.10 -3.83
C PRO A 263 -11.62 15.28 -3.99
N TYR A 264 -11.90 16.16 -4.95
CA TYR A 264 -11.11 17.37 -5.18
C TYR A 264 -11.09 18.25 -3.92
N LYS A 265 -9.96 18.90 -3.67
CA LYS A 265 -9.79 19.88 -2.60
C LYS A 265 -9.07 21.13 -3.10
N THR A 266 -9.45 22.28 -2.60
CA THR A 266 -8.81 23.57 -2.93
C THR A 266 -7.41 23.68 -2.30
N ASP A 267 -6.63 24.66 -2.74
CA ASP A 267 -5.31 24.90 -2.14
C ASP A 267 -5.46 25.26 -0.64
N GLU A 268 -6.51 25.98 -0.23
CA GLU A 268 -6.77 26.34 1.17
C GLU A 268 -7.04 25.10 2.03
N GLU A 269 -7.88 24.18 1.55
CA GLU A 269 -8.18 22.93 2.24
C GLU A 269 -6.95 22.03 2.36
N LEU A 270 -6.14 21.94 1.30
CA LEU A 270 -4.91 21.15 1.32
C LEU A 270 -3.84 21.76 2.22
N ALA A 271 -3.81 23.09 2.34
CA ALA A 271 -2.91 23.78 3.26
C ALA A 271 -3.33 23.53 4.72
N ALA A 272 -4.63 23.58 5.00
CA ALA A 272 -5.18 23.24 6.32
C ALA A 272 -4.86 21.78 6.73
N GLU A 273 -4.83 20.85 5.77
CA GLU A 273 -4.44 19.45 5.98
C GLU A 273 -2.92 19.20 6.00
N GLY A 274 -2.09 20.24 5.83
CA GLY A 274 -0.64 20.11 5.78
C GLY A 274 -0.11 19.36 4.55
N LEU A 275 -0.94 19.22 3.51
CA LEU A 275 -0.58 18.55 2.25
C LEU A 275 0.11 19.49 1.25
N ILE A 276 -0.01 20.81 1.46
CA ILE A 276 0.78 21.82 0.74
C ILE A 276 1.32 22.87 1.72
N LYS A 277 2.49 23.45 1.41
CA LYS A 277 3.09 24.54 2.20
C LYS A 277 3.44 25.72 1.29
N PRO A 278 2.92 26.93 1.54
CA PRO A 278 3.28 28.12 0.77
C PRO A 278 4.72 28.56 1.08
N TYR A 279 5.40 29.12 0.10
CA TYR A 279 6.70 29.78 0.24
C TYR A 279 6.82 30.95 -0.75
N PRO A 280 7.50 32.04 -0.40
CA PRO A 280 7.78 33.13 -1.33
C PRO A 280 8.83 32.71 -2.36
N ALA A 281 8.60 33.03 -3.63
CA ALA A 281 9.55 32.81 -4.70
C ALA A 281 9.71 34.09 -5.53
N LEU A 282 10.96 34.46 -5.82
CA LEU A 282 11.26 35.60 -6.68
C LEU A 282 11.11 35.20 -8.16
N VAL A 283 10.29 35.91 -8.92
CA VAL A 283 10.04 35.62 -10.34
C VAL A 283 10.22 36.87 -11.19
N LYS A 284 10.71 36.69 -12.42
CA LYS A 284 10.85 37.78 -13.39
C LYS A 284 9.46 38.19 -13.92
N ILE A 285 9.15 39.48 -13.83
CA ILE A 285 7.93 40.07 -14.38
C ILE A 285 7.97 39.89 -15.90
N LYS A 286 7.02 39.14 -16.46
CA LYS A 286 6.89 39.03 -17.91
C LYS A 286 6.17 40.28 -18.43
N PRO A 287 6.69 40.95 -19.48
CA PRO A 287 5.96 42.05 -20.10
C PRO A 287 4.62 41.52 -20.63
N LYS A 288 3.53 42.21 -20.31
CA LYS A 288 2.22 41.93 -20.91
C LYS A 288 2.36 42.14 -22.42
N LYS A 289 2.14 41.08 -23.20
CA LYS A 289 1.98 41.15 -24.66
C LYS A 289 0.69 41.88 -25.01
#